data_AF-A0A2N2Z090-F1
#
_entry.id   AF-A0A2N2Z090-F1
#
_cell.length_a   1.000
_cell.length_b   1.000
_cell.length_c   1.000
_cell.angle_alpha   90.00
_cell.angle_beta   90.00
_cell.angle_gamma   90.00
#
_symmetry.space_group_name_H-M   'P 1'
#
loop_
_entity.id
_entity.type
_entity.pdbx_description
1 polymer ?
#
loop_
_entity_poly.entity_id
_entity_poly.type
_entity_poly.pdbx_seq_one_letter_code
_entity_poly.pdbx_strand_id
1 'polypeptide(L)'
;MKRGNFKKYNKNRILMKRSLSLLLIAILVAASGCVSKKMAKRGLKFEEAGMYEMAADMFYQSMVSNPKNLDAAVGLKKNGQRVLDEKSLQVHKAYLNGNDKETVYNFLDAKAYHEKVAKTGVSLSLSEISKDYYDEAKPRYLETVYAEARLLLDEEKFKESEAKFAEIKSIDPGYKGVDEHMRVSQCEPIYREGMSSLSAGFNRKAYHSFSSILTNCGTYKYAKELREDALSKALITISMGDIASNTRSGDVNILIGSAINAALNDLKNPFIKVVDTKNTDKFIDQQVQAATRGIDMQVGQILAAKGIFNGSVIRFETKPGRTNTKEVRGYIKE
;
A
#
# COMPACT_ATOMS: atom_id res chain seq x y z
N MET A 1 13.64 12.13 -63.96
CA MET A 1 12.72 11.22 -63.22
C MET A 1 12.40 11.83 -61.84
N LYS A 2 11.13 11.78 -61.42
CA LYS A 2 10.42 12.71 -60.53
C LYS A 2 10.94 12.78 -59.07
N ARG A 3 11.47 13.93 -58.61
CA ARG A 3 11.78 14.25 -57.18
C ARG A 3 10.87 15.34 -56.56
N GLY A 4 9.73 15.66 -57.18
CA GLY A 4 8.80 16.71 -56.71
C GLY A 4 7.70 16.26 -55.74
N ASN A 5 7.47 14.96 -55.54
CA ASN A 5 6.24 14.47 -54.88
C ASN A 5 6.40 14.07 -53.40
N PHE A 6 7.62 13.97 -52.84
CA PHE A 6 7.81 13.42 -51.49
C PHE A 6 7.51 14.42 -50.35
N LYS A 7 7.85 15.72 -50.53
CA LYS A 7 7.62 16.76 -49.50
C LYS A 7 6.13 17.10 -49.30
N LYS A 8 5.34 17.09 -50.39
CA LYS A 8 3.89 17.36 -50.35
C LYS A 8 3.11 16.24 -49.65
N TYR A 9 3.56 14.99 -49.83
CA TYR A 9 2.95 13.81 -49.20
C TYR A 9 3.10 13.81 -47.67
N ASN A 10 4.28 14.21 -47.15
CA ASN A 10 4.55 14.18 -45.71
C ASN A 10 3.83 15.32 -44.95
N LYS A 11 3.68 16.51 -45.56
CA LYS A 11 2.91 17.63 -44.98
C LYS A 11 1.41 17.32 -44.89
N ASN A 12 0.85 16.68 -45.92
CA ASN A 12 -0.55 16.24 -45.92
C ASN A 12 -0.80 15.15 -44.88
N ARG A 13 0.14 14.21 -44.68
CA ARG A 13 0.01 13.15 -43.66
C ARG A 13 0.00 13.70 -42.22
N ILE A 14 0.73 14.78 -41.95
CA ILE A 14 0.73 15.48 -40.66
C ILE A 14 -0.57 16.29 -40.45
N LEU A 15 -1.05 16.98 -41.49
CA LEU A 15 -2.36 17.69 -41.43
C LEU A 15 -3.53 16.71 -41.24
N MET A 16 -3.51 15.56 -41.93
CA MET A 16 -4.55 14.54 -41.85
C MET A 16 -4.57 13.82 -40.50
N LYS A 17 -3.39 13.62 -39.86
CA LYS A 17 -3.31 13.12 -38.48
C LYS A 17 -3.85 14.13 -37.47
N ARG A 18 -3.56 15.43 -37.64
CA ARG A 18 -4.13 16.49 -36.79
C ARG A 18 -5.65 16.63 -36.97
N SER A 19 -6.16 16.55 -38.21
CA SER A 19 -7.60 16.57 -38.47
C SER A 19 -8.30 15.32 -37.95
N LEU A 20 -7.67 14.15 -38.03
CA LEU A 20 -8.20 12.90 -37.48
C LEU A 20 -8.25 12.92 -35.95
N SER A 21 -7.23 13.48 -35.28
CA SER A 21 -7.25 13.68 -33.82
C SER A 21 -8.33 14.70 -33.39
N LEU A 22 -8.51 15.79 -34.13
CA LEU A 22 -9.60 16.76 -33.88
C LEU A 22 -10.99 16.14 -34.12
N LEU A 23 -11.14 15.28 -35.12
CA LEU A 23 -12.38 14.54 -35.40
C LEU A 23 -12.68 13.51 -34.29
N LEU A 24 -11.65 12.79 -33.79
CA LEU A 24 -11.81 11.84 -32.69
C LEU A 24 -12.24 12.53 -31.40
N ILE A 25 -11.64 13.69 -31.08
CA ILE A 25 -12.04 14.50 -29.92
C ILE A 25 -13.48 15.02 -30.10
N ALA A 26 -13.86 15.45 -31.31
CA ALA A 26 -15.23 15.88 -31.60
C ALA A 26 -16.25 14.75 -31.45
N ILE A 27 -15.91 13.51 -31.85
CA ILE A 27 -16.77 12.32 -31.69
C ILE A 27 -16.92 11.96 -30.21
N LEU A 28 -15.86 12.02 -29.41
CA LEU A 28 -15.93 11.79 -27.96
C LEU A 28 -16.82 12.82 -27.26
N VAL A 29 -16.72 14.10 -27.63
CA VAL A 29 -17.58 15.16 -27.09
C VAL A 29 -19.04 14.95 -27.53
N ALA A 30 -19.30 14.58 -28.78
CA ALA A 30 -20.65 14.35 -29.29
C ALA A 30 -21.32 13.10 -28.65
N ALA A 31 -20.57 12.04 -28.38
CA ALA A 31 -21.08 10.81 -27.77
C ALA A 31 -21.59 11.03 -26.33
N SER A 32 -20.92 11.90 -25.56
CA SER A 32 -21.32 12.24 -24.18
C SER A 32 -22.72 12.88 -24.11
N GLY A 33 -23.07 13.74 -25.08
CA GLY A 33 -24.38 14.38 -25.16
C GLY A 33 -25.52 13.41 -25.48
N CYS A 34 -25.28 12.42 -26.32
CA CYS A 34 -26.26 11.38 -26.65
C CYS A 34 -26.54 10.45 -25.47
N VAL A 35 -25.50 10.08 -24.72
CA VAL A 35 -25.63 9.25 -23.51
C VAL A 35 -26.43 9.98 -22.44
N SER A 36 -26.09 11.24 -22.16
CA SER A 36 -26.81 12.06 -21.18
C SER A 36 -28.31 12.18 -21.50
N LYS A 37 -28.67 12.57 -22.73
CA LYS A 37 -30.09 12.65 -23.15
C LYS A 37 -30.84 11.32 -23.02
N LYS A 38 -30.19 10.21 -23.36
CA LYS A 38 -30.77 8.87 -23.23
C LYS A 38 -31.05 8.52 -21.76
N MET A 39 -30.14 8.83 -20.85
CA MET A 39 -30.32 8.61 -19.41
C MET A 39 -31.44 9.49 -18.85
N ALA A 40 -31.48 10.78 -19.19
CA ALA A 40 -32.57 11.67 -18.78
C ALA A 40 -33.95 11.15 -19.26
N LYS A 41 -34.05 10.68 -20.51
CA LYS A 41 -35.29 10.09 -21.03
C LYS A 41 -35.71 8.81 -20.30
N ARG A 42 -34.76 8.01 -19.83
CA ARG A 42 -35.06 6.84 -18.97
C ARG A 42 -35.51 7.28 -17.58
N GLY A 43 -34.88 8.30 -17.00
CA GLY A 43 -35.27 8.88 -15.73
C GLY A 43 -36.73 9.34 -15.72
N LEU A 44 -37.17 10.01 -16.79
CA LEU A 44 -38.58 10.40 -16.96
C LEU A 44 -39.53 9.21 -16.93
N LYS A 45 -39.19 8.10 -17.61
CA LYS A 45 -40.02 6.89 -17.58
C LYS A 45 -40.13 6.27 -16.19
N PHE A 46 -39.04 6.27 -15.42
CA PHE A 46 -39.07 5.80 -14.04
C PHE A 46 -39.91 6.74 -13.16
N GLU A 47 -39.78 8.05 -13.36
CA GLU A 47 -40.57 9.05 -12.64
C GLU A 47 -42.08 8.91 -12.92
N GLU A 48 -42.47 8.73 -14.18
CA GLU A 48 -43.86 8.47 -14.61
C GLU A 48 -44.44 7.21 -13.97
N ALA A 49 -43.60 6.19 -13.74
CA ALA A 49 -43.97 4.95 -13.08
C ALA A 49 -43.89 5.02 -11.54
N GLY A 50 -43.61 6.19 -10.95
CA GLY A 50 -43.49 6.37 -9.50
C GLY A 50 -42.20 5.80 -8.89
N MET A 51 -41.24 5.37 -9.71
CA MET A 51 -39.96 4.76 -9.31
C MET A 51 -38.91 5.84 -9.05
N TYR A 52 -39.12 6.67 -8.01
CA TYR A 52 -38.33 7.90 -7.79
C TYR A 52 -36.83 7.66 -7.55
N GLU A 53 -36.45 6.57 -6.89
CA GLU A 53 -35.03 6.24 -6.68
C GLU A 53 -34.32 5.92 -7.99
N MET A 54 -34.94 5.07 -8.81
CA MET A 54 -34.42 4.75 -10.15
C MET A 54 -34.41 5.98 -11.07
N ALA A 55 -35.43 6.84 -10.96
CA ALA A 55 -35.47 8.10 -11.69
C ALA A 55 -34.29 9.00 -11.28
N ALA A 56 -34.07 9.21 -9.98
CA ALA A 56 -32.97 10.00 -9.45
C ALA A 56 -31.61 9.45 -9.91
N ASP A 57 -31.40 8.12 -9.89
CA ASP A 57 -30.14 7.53 -10.36
C ASP A 57 -29.92 7.76 -11.87
N MET A 58 -30.95 7.61 -12.70
CA MET A 58 -30.84 7.91 -14.14
C MET A 58 -30.53 9.39 -14.41
N PHE A 59 -31.16 10.31 -13.67
CA PHE A 59 -30.85 11.73 -13.78
C PHE A 59 -29.44 12.07 -13.25
N TYR A 60 -28.99 11.41 -12.19
CA TYR A 60 -27.62 11.51 -11.69
C TYR A 60 -26.60 11.06 -12.73
N GLN A 61 -26.78 9.87 -13.33
CA GLN A 61 -25.90 9.38 -14.40
C GLN A 61 -25.90 10.31 -15.62
N SER A 62 -27.05 10.91 -15.94
CA SER A 62 -27.16 11.92 -16.99
C SER A 62 -26.32 13.16 -16.68
N MET A 63 -26.35 13.66 -15.44
CA MET A 63 -25.57 14.81 -14.99
C MET A 63 -24.07 14.52 -14.93
N VAL A 64 -23.67 13.32 -14.50
CA VAL A 64 -22.26 12.88 -14.55
C VAL A 64 -21.77 12.84 -16.01
N SER A 65 -22.62 12.40 -16.94
CA SER A 65 -22.28 12.33 -18.37
C SER A 65 -22.19 13.71 -19.03
N ASN A 66 -23.07 14.63 -18.64
CA ASN A 66 -23.08 16.01 -19.13
C ASN A 66 -23.69 16.95 -18.06
N PRO A 67 -22.86 17.70 -17.32
CA PRO A 67 -23.32 18.62 -16.28
C PRO A 67 -24.19 19.79 -16.77
N LYS A 68 -24.24 20.04 -18.09
CA LYS A 68 -25.04 21.12 -18.69
C LYS A 68 -26.47 20.68 -19.05
N ASN A 69 -26.86 19.45 -18.75
CA ASN A 69 -28.19 18.94 -19.08
C ASN A 69 -29.23 19.47 -18.07
N LEU A 70 -29.93 20.54 -18.44
CA LEU A 70 -30.93 21.20 -17.59
C LEU A 70 -32.09 20.28 -17.19
N ASP A 71 -32.61 19.47 -18.12
CA ASP A 71 -33.71 18.54 -17.85
C ASP A 71 -33.29 17.51 -16.78
N ALA A 72 -32.06 17.01 -16.89
CA ALA A 72 -31.51 16.10 -15.91
C ALA A 72 -31.23 16.77 -14.56
N ALA A 73 -30.79 18.03 -14.55
CA ALA A 73 -30.61 18.79 -13.31
C ALA A 73 -31.94 18.98 -12.57
N VAL A 74 -33.01 19.34 -13.29
CA VAL A 74 -34.36 19.51 -12.73
C VAL A 74 -34.91 18.16 -12.24
N GLY A 75 -34.81 17.11 -13.06
CA GLY A 75 -35.24 15.77 -12.69
C GLY A 75 -34.49 15.21 -11.47
N LEU A 76 -33.17 15.42 -11.41
CA LEU A 76 -32.34 15.03 -10.26
C LEU A 76 -32.70 15.85 -9.02
N LYS A 77 -32.94 17.16 -9.14
CA LYS A 77 -33.34 17.98 -8.00
C LYS A 77 -34.66 17.46 -7.40
N LYS A 78 -35.66 17.22 -8.24
CA LYS A 78 -36.99 16.76 -7.81
C LYS A 78 -36.96 15.36 -7.20
N ASN A 79 -36.45 14.38 -7.94
CA ASN A 79 -36.47 12.98 -7.52
C ASN A 79 -35.39 12.70 -6.48
N GLY A 80 -34.24 13.37 -6.58
CA GLY A 80 -33.18 13.27 -5.58
C GLY A 80 -33.60 13.86 -4.23
N GLN A 81 -34.34 14.97 -4.21
CA GLN A 81 -34.90 15.47 -2.95
C GLN A 81 -35.85 14.45 -2.32
N ARG A 82 -36.74 13.81 -3.10
CA ARG A 82 -37.64 12.77 -2.58
C ARG A 82 -36.89 11.59 -1.97
N VAL A 83 -35.81 11.14 -2.62
CA VAL A 83 -34.97 10.07 -2.08
C VAL A 83 -34.29 10.51 -0.78
N LEU A 84 -33.81 11.75 -0.72
CA LEU A 84 -33.19 12.31 0.49
C LEU A 84 -34.20 12.49 1.64
N ASP A 85 -35.43 12.88 1.32
CA ASP A 85 -36.53 13.01 2.29
C ASP A 85 -36.90 11.64 2.87
N GLU A 86 -36.95 10.59 2.05
CA GLU A 86 -37.17 9.22 2.53
C GLU A 86 -36.02 8.75 3.44
N LYS A 87 -34.75 9.04 3.08
CA LYS A 87 -33.61 8.74 3.95
C LYS A 87 -33.71 9.49 5.29
N SER A 88 -34.12 10.76 5.25
CA SER A 88 -34.36 11.58 6.46
C SER A 88 -35.48 11.00 7.33
N LEU A 89 -36.53 10.47 6.72
CA LEU A 89 -37.62 9.77 7.42
C LEU A 89 -37.11 8.52 8.16
N GLN A 90 -36.16 7.78 7.58
CA GLN A 90 -35.54 6.63 8.26
C GLN A 90 -34.70 7.04 9.48
N VAL A 91 -34.06 8.21 9.45
CA VAL A 91 -33.39 8.80 10.63
C VAL A 91 -34.43 9.08 11.72
N HIS A 92 -35.54 9.72 11.37
CA HIS A 92 -36.58 10.06 12.34
C HIS A 92 -37.19 8.82 13.00
N LYS A 93 -37.52 7.80 12.19
CA LYS A 93 -38.06 6.52 12.70
C LYS A 93 -37.08 5.85 13.66
N ALA A 94 -35.81 5.76 13.31
CA ALA A 94 -34.79 5.15 14.16
C ALA A 94 -34.64 5.90 15.49
N TYR A 95 -34.59 7.24 15.44
CA TYR A 95 -34.45 8.07 16.63
C TYR A 95 -35.66 7.93 17.56
N LEU A 96 -36.89 8.00 17.04
CA LEU A 96 -38.11 7.86 17.83
C LEU A 96 -38.25 6.46 18.46
N ASN A 97 -37.64 5.44 17.86
CA ASN A 97 -37.57 4.10 18.41
C ASN A 97 -36.41 3.90 19.42
N GLY A 98 -35.62 4.94 19.70
CA GLY A 98 -34.46 4.87 20.59
C GLY A 98 -33.28 4.08 20.00
N ASN A 99 -33.24 3.84 18.69
CA ASN A 99 -32.18 3.09 18.04
C ASN A 99 -31.05 4.04 17.60
N ASP A 100 -30.12 4.31 18.51
CA ASP A 100 -29.01 5.23 18.25
C ASP A 100 -28.11 4.77 17.09
N LYS A 101 -27.87 3.47 16.97
CA LYS A 101 -27.07 2.90 15.86
C LYS A 101 -27.69 3.22 14.51
N GLU A 102 -28.97 2.85 14.33
CA GLU A 102 -29.66 3.12 13.06
C GLU A 102 -29.80 4.60 12.80
N THR A 103 -30.03 5.42 13.82
CA THR A 103 -30.08 6.88 13.69
C THR A 103 -28.78 7.42 13.11
N VAL A 104 -27.64 7.00 13.66
CA VAL A 104 -26.30 7.40 13.21
C VAL A 104 -26.05 6.96 11.76
N TYR A 105 -26.27 5.69 11.45
CA TYR A 105 -25.98 5.15 10.13
C TYR A 105 -26.93 5.67 9.05
N ASN A 106 -28.23 5.81 9.34
CA ASN A 106 -29.19 6.36 8.38
C ASN A 106 -28.86 7.82 8.05
N PHE A 107 -28.39 8.61 9.02
CA PHE A 107 -28.00 9.99 8.76
C PHE A 107 -26.71 10.06 7.94
N LEU A 108 -25.70 9.24 8.25
CA LEU A 108 -24.47 9.17 7.46
C LEU A 108 -24.76 8.77 6.00
N ASP A 109 -25.69 7.86 5.76
CA ASP A 109 -26.15 7.48 4.42
C ASP A 109 -26.90 8.65 3.72
N ALA A 110 -27.81 9.33 4.42
CA ALA A 110 -28.49 10.52 3.90
C ALA A 110 -27.49 11.63 3.50
N LYS A 111 -26.51 11.89 4.36
CA LYS A 111 -25.42 12.85 4.11
C LYS A 111 -24.56 12.44 2.92
N ALA A 112 -24.17 11.17 2.84
CA ALA A 112 -23.38 10.67 1.71
C ALA A 112 -24.13 10.80 0.37
N TYR A 113 -25.45 10.54 0.37
CA TYR A 113 -26.30 10.76 -0.80
C TYR A 113 -26.38 12.25 -1.19
N HIS A 114 -26.60 13.13 -0.22
CA HIS A 114 -26.62 14.58 -0.41
C HIS A 114 -25.30 15.07 -1.04
N GLU A 115 -24.16 14.69 -0.47
CA GLU A 115 -22.84 15.06 -0.97
C GLU A 115 -22.55 14.48 -2.36
N LYS A 116 -23.00 13.24 -2.64
CA LYS A 116 -22.92 12.62 -3.97
C LYS A 116 -23.66 13.45 -5.01
N VAL A 117 -24.88 13.88 -4.73
CA VAL A 117 -25.67 14.69 -5.67
C VAL A 117 -25.08 16.10 -5.81
N ALA A 118 -24.61 16.71 -4.72
CA ALA A 118 -23.99 18.03 -4.73
C ALA A 118 -22.79 18.13 -5.68
N LYS A 119 -22.00 17.06 -5.84
CA LYS A 119 -20.88 16.97 -6.81
C LYS A 119 -21.29 17.16 -8.26
N THR A 120 -22.57 17.00 -8.59
CA THR A 120 -23.11 17.25 -9.94
C THR A 120 -23.47 18.71 -10.20
N GLY A 121 -23.38 19.57 -9.19
CA GLY A 121 -23.86 20.95 -9.22
C GLY A 121 -25.34 21.11 -8.89
N VAL A 122 -26.07 20.01 -8.61
CA VAL A 122 -27.45 20.04 -8.14
C VAL A 122 -27.47 20.14 -6.62
N SER A 123 -28.14 21.17 -6.10
CA SER A 123 -28.34 21.36 -4.67
C SER A 123 -29.61 20.67 -4.19
N LEU A 124 -29.45 19.82 -3.17
CA LEU A 124 -30.54 19.26 -2.37
C LEU A 124 -30.54 19.90 -0.97
N SER A 125 -31.67 19.86 -0.27
CA SER A 125 -31.81 20.30 1.11
C SER A 125 -31.70 19.10 2.04
N LEU A 126 -30.66 19.08 2.88
CA LEU A 126 -30.55 18.12 3.97
C LEU A 126 -31.44 18.56 5.14
N SER A 127 -32.07 17.62 5.84
CA SER A 127 -32.96 17.90 6.96
C SER A 127 -32.16 18.31 8.21
N GLU A 128 -32.39 19.53 8.72
CA GLU A 128 -31.79 20.00 9.98
C GLU A 128 -32.28 19.17 11.18
N ILE A 129 -33.56 18.78 11.20
CA ILE A 129 -34.11 17.92 12.26
C ILE A 129 -33.40 16.57 12.30
N SER A 130 -33.13 15.98 11.12
CA SER A 130 -32.39 14.70 11.06
C SER A 130 -30.94 14.85 11.53
N LYS A 131 -30.34 16.03 11.30
CA LYS A 131 -29.01 16.36 11.81
C LYS A 131 -29.02 16.50 13.33
N ASP A 132 -30.02 17.17 13.91
CA ASP A 132 -30.15 17.30 15.36
C ASP A 132 -30.28 15.93 16.03
N TYR A 133 -31.12 15.03 15.48
CA TYR A 133 -31.23 13.65 15.96
C TYR A 133 -29.91 12.88 15.87
N TYR A 134 -29.14 13.06 14.79
CA TYR A 134 -27.81 12.48 14.67
C TYR A 134 -26.85 13.03 15.73
N ASP A 135 -26.83 14.34 15.93
CA ASP A 135 -25.93 15.00 16.87
C ASP A 135 -26.20 14.56 18.32
N GLU A 136 -27.45 14.23 18.66
CA GLU A 136 -27.84 13.64 19.94
C GLU A 136 -27.53 12.13 20.06
N ALA A 137 -27.81 11.34 19.03
CA ALA A 137 -27.64 9.89 19.05
C ALA A 137 -26.16 9.47 18.95
N LYS A 138 -25.36 10.19 18.16
CA LYS A 138 -23.93 9.90 17.94
C LYS A 138 -23.14 9.71 19.23
N PRO A 139 -23.13 10.64 20.20
CA PRO A 139 -22.34 10.47 21.42
C PRO A 139 -22.77 9.23 22.23
N ARG A 140 -24.08 8.94 22.33
CA ARG A 140 -24.60 7.76 23.04
C ARG A 140 -24.19 6.45 22.36
N TYR A 141 -24.28 6.42 21.04
CA TYR A 141 -23.88 5.27 20.26
C TYR A 141 -22.36 5.01 20.37
N LEU A 142 -21.54 6.05 20.18
CA LEU A 142 -20.09 5.92 20.25
C LEU A 142 -19.64 5.50 21.66
N GLU A 143 -20.28 5.98 22.73
CA GLU A 143 -19.98 5.53 24.09
C GLU A 143 -20.24 4.03 24.25
N THR A 144 -21.38 3.55 23.76
CA THR A 144 -21.77 2.14 23.83
C THR A 144 -20.78 1.26 23.07
N VAL A 145 -20.47 1.59 21.81
CA VAL A 145 -19.53 0.82 20.99
C VAL A 145 -18.12 0.87 21.59
N TYR A 146 -17.72 2.01 22.17
CA TYR A 146 -16.41 2.15 22.81
C TYR A 146 -16.29 1.28 24.06
N ALA A 147 -17.31 1.26 24.92
CA ALA A 147 -17.34 0.39 26.08
C ALA A 147 -17.30 -1.09 25.69
N GLU A 148 -18.03 -1.50 24.64
CA GLU A 148 -17.95 -2.85 24.08
C GLU A 148 -16.55 -3.17 23.54
N ALA A 149 -15.95 -2.26 22.76
CA ALA A 149 -14.61 -2.44 22.18
C ALA A 149 -13.53 -2.61 23.25
N ARG A 150 -13.66 -1.84 24.35
CA ARG A 150 -12.81 -1.91 25.54
C ARG A 150 -12.97 -3.25 26.26
N LEU A 151 -14.21 -3.70 26.50
CA LEU A 151 -14.47 -5.00 27.11
C LEU A 151 -13.85 -6.13 26.28
N LEU A 152 -14.05 -6.11 24.96
CA LEU A 152 -13.45 -7.09 24.05
C LEU A 152 -11.91 -7.05 24.08
N LEU A 153 -11.32 -5.86 24.24
CA LEU A 153 -9.87 -5.72 24.37
C LEU A 153 -9.36 -6.33 25.68
N ASP A 154 -10.06 -6.07 26.78
CA ASP A 154 -9.74 -6.59 28.11
C ASP A 154 -9.93 -8.12 28.17
N GLU A 155 -10.89 -8.67 27.42
CA GLU A 155 -11.10 -10.11 27.18
C GLU A 155 -10.12 -10.72 26.17
N GLU A 156 -9.17 -9.94 25.65
CA GLU A 156 -8.17 -10.34 24.65
C GLU A 156 -8.77 -10.83 23.31
N LYS A 157 -10.03 -10.47 23.02
CA LYS A 157 -10.69 -10.66 21.72
C LYS A 157 -10.27 -9.57 20.75
N PHE A 158 -8.97 -9.53 20.46
CA PHE A 158 -8.31 -8.46 19.73
C PHE A 158 -8.96 -8.10 18.39
N LYS A 159 -9.32 -9.10 17.58
CA LYS A 159 -9.93 -8.89 16.25
C LYS A 159 -11.33 -8.28 16.34
N GLU A 160 -12.13 -8.70 17.32
CA GLU A 160 -13.48 -8.18 17.53
C GLU A 160 -13.41 -6.74 18.07
N SER A 161 -12.49 -6.50 19.02
CA SER A 161 -12.20 -5.17 19.54
C SER A 161 -11.74 -4.21 18.44
N GLU A 162 -10.79 -4.64 17.58
CA GLU A 162 -10.31 -3.85 16.45
C GLU A 162 -11.44 -3.45 15.50
N ALA A 163 -12.36 -4.37 15.19
CA ALA A 163 -13.50 -4.07 14.31
C ALA A 163 -14.40 -2.98 14.91
N LYS A 164 -14.65 -3.00 16.21
CA LYS A 164 -15.45 -1.99 16.92
C LYS A 164 -14.75 -0.63 16.98
N PHE A 165 -13.44 -0.61 17.25
CA PHE A 165 -12.68 0.64 17.19
C PHE A 165 -12.57 1.20 15.76
N ALA A 166 -12.46 0.35 14.74
CA ALA A 166 -12.50 0.79 13.35
C ALA A 166 -13.86 1.41 12.98
N GLU A 167 -14.97 0.85 13.48
CA GLU A 167 -16.31 1.41 13.37
C GLU A 167 -16.37 2.82 14.00
N ILE A 168 -15.91 2.97 15.24
CA ILE A 168 -15.83 4.28 15.91
C ILE A 168 -15.02 5.28 15.08
N LYS A 169 -13.81 4.88 14.65
CA LYS A 169 -12.92 5.73 13.86
C LYS A 169 -13.53 6.16 12.52
N SER A 170 -14.37 5.32 11.92
CA SER A 170 -15.07 5.65 10.67
C SER A 170 -16.15 6.74 10.85
N ILE A 171 -16.73 6.83 12.05
CA ILE A 171 -17.76 7.82 12.41
C ILE A 171 -17.12 9.10 12.96
N ASP A 172 -16.14 8.95 13.85
CA ASP A 172 -15.39 10.03 14.48
C ASP A 172 -13.92 9.60 14.70
N PRO A 173 -13.01 10.03 13.79
CA PRO A 173 -11.59 9.67 13.87
C PRO A 173 -10.88 10.16 15.14
N GLY A 174 -11.42 11.20 15.80
CA GLY A 174 -10.83 11.79 17.01
C GLY A 174 -11.38 11.22 18.32
N TYR A 175 -12.28 10.24 18.25
CA TYR A 175 -13.01 9.79 19.43
C TYR A 175 -12.11 9.05 20.44
N LYS A 176 -11.98 9.62 21.65
CA LYS A 176 -11.40 9.01 22.85
C LYS A 176 -10.14 8.14 22.63
N GLY A 177 -9.15 8.62 21.88
CA GLY A 177 -7.89 7.89 21.70
C GLY A 177 -8.04 6.55 20.96
N VAL A 178 -9.05 6.41 20.09
CA VAL A 178 -9.32 5.19 19.30
C VAL A 178 -8.07 4.63 18.60
N ASP A 179 -7.19 5.50 18.10
CA ASP A 179 -5.94 5.10 17.44
C ASP A 179 -5.00 4.30 18.35
N GLU A 180 -4.88 4.69 19.62
CA GLU A 180 -4.05 3.97 20.57
C GLU A 180 -4.63 2.59 20.89
N HIS A 181 -5.94 2.51 21.08
CA HIS A 181 -6.60 1.23 21.34
C HIS A 181 -6.55 0.29 20.14
N MET A 182 -6.76 0.80 18.92
CA MET A 182 -6.56 0.02 17.70
C MET A 182 -5.13 -0.52 17.58
N ARG A 183 -4.13 0.33 17.88
CA ARG A 183 -2.73 -0.09 17.89
C ARG A 183 -2.52 -1.23 18.88
N VAL A 184 -3.07 -1.16 20.09
CA VAL A 184 -2.97 -2.27 21.04
C VAL A 184 -3.63 -3.53 20.49
N SER A 185 -4.87 -3.44 19.98
CA SER A 185 -5.59 -4.60 19.44
C SER A 185 -4.85 -5.28 18.28
N GLN A 186 -4.18 -4.52 17.43
CA GLN A 186 -3.44 -5.07 16.28
C GLN A 186 -2.09 -5.67 16.69
N CYS A 187 -1.34 -4.98 17.53
CA CYS A 187 0.09 -5.27 17.72
C CYS A 187 0.34 -6.20 18.92
N GLU A 188 -0.51 -6.18 19.95
CA GLU A 188 -0.37 -7.04 21.12
C GLU A 188 -0.39 -8.55 20.81
N PRO A 189 -1.33 -9.09 20.02
CA PRO A 189 -1.33 -10.53 19.71
C PRO A 189 -0.06 -10.96 18.96
N ILE A 190 0.40 -10.14 18.00
CA ILE A 190 1.63 -10.41 17.25
C ILE A 190 2.86 -10.30 18.16
N TYR A 191 2.86 -9.36 19.09
CA TYR A 191 3.95 -9.18 20.06
C TYR A 191 4.08 -10.42 20.95
N ARG A 192 2.96 -10.92 21.48
CA ARG A 192 2.93 -12.13 22.30
C ARG A 192 3.33 -13.38 21.52
N GLU A 193 2.91 -13.49 20.25
CA GLU A 193 3.37 -14.56 19.36
C GLU A 193 4.89 -14.50 19.13
N GLY A 194 5.43 -13.30 18.89
CA GLY A 194 6.86 -13.08 18.73
C GLY A 194 7.64 -13.48 19.98
N MET A 195 7.15 -13.09 21.16
CA MET A 195 7.72 -13.47 22.45
C MET A 195 7.71 -14.99 22.66
N SER A 196 6.57 -15.64 22.40
CA SER A 196 6.43 -17.10 22.50
C SER A 196 7.40 -17.82 21.55
N SER A 197 7.48 -17.36 20.30
CA SER A 197 8.39 -17.90 19.30
C SER A 197 9.86 -17.73 19.71
N LEU A 198 10.23 -16.58 20.28
CA LEU A 198 11.58 -16.29 20.74
C LEU A 198 11.98 -17.20 21.91
N SER A 199 11.09 -17.35 22.89
CA SER A 199 11.31 -18.24 24.05
C SER A 199 11.42 -19.71 23.65
N ALA A 200 10.70 -20.13 22.60
CA ALA A 200 10.78 -21.48 22.04
C ALA A 200 11.99 -21.69 21.11
N GLY A 201 12.84 -20.68 20.90
CA GLY A 201 14.02 -20.76 20.02
C GLY A 201 13.70 -20.62 18.53
N PHE A 202 12.46 -20.34 18.14
CA PHE A 202 12.05 -20.05 16.76
C PHE A 202 12.40 -18.61 16.35
N ASN A 203 13.70 -18.29 16.40
CA ASN A 203 14.23 -16.93 16.28
C ASN A 203 13.85 -16.23 14.96
N ARG A 204 13.83 -16.96 13.83
CA ARG A 204 13.41 -16.38 12.52
C ARG A 204 11.93 -15.99 12.52
N LYS A 205 11.07 -16.81 13.13
CA LYS A 205 9.64 -16.52 13.25
C LYS A 205 9.43 -15.28 14.13
N ALA A 206 10.09 -15.25 15.29
CA ALA A 206 10.07 -14.09 16.18
C ALA A 206 10.53 -12.80 15.47
N TYR A 207 11.64 -12.85 14.71
CA TYR A 207 12.12 -11.73 13.91
C TYR A 207 11.04 -11.19 12.96
N HIS A 208 10.33 -12.07 12.25
CA HIS A 208 9.26 -11.65 11.34
C HIS A 208 8.05 -11.08 12.07
N SER A 209 7.63 -11.66 13.20
CA SER A 209 6.54 -11.11 14.03
C SER A 209 6.87 -9.68 14.49
N PHE A 210 8.06 -9.45 15.05
CA PHE A 210 8.46 -8.11 15.48
C PHE A 210 8.68 -7.14 14.30
N SER A 211 9.20 -7.61 13.17
CA SER A 211 9.32 -6.80 11.95
C SER A 211 7.96 -6.35 11.41
N SER A 212 6.95 -7.23 11.49
CA SER A 212 5.57 -6.91 11.11
C SER A 212 5.01 -5.79 11.98
N ILE A 213 5.24 -5.87 13.29
CA ILE A 213 4.84 -4.81 14.24
C ILE A 213 5.52 -3.48 13.88
N LEU A 214 6.84 -3.46 13.68
CA LEU A 214 7.55 -2.22 13.35
C LEU A 214 7.09 -1.59 12.03
N THR A 215 6.64 -2.42 11.08
CA THR A 215 6.14 -1.97 9.78
C THR A 215 4.72 -1.41 9.88
N ASN A 216 3.84 -2.10 10.60
CA ASN A 216 2.40 -1.80 10.61
C ASN A 216 2.00 -0.85 11.74
N CYS A 217 2.70 -0.92 12.86
CA CYS A 217 2.38 -0.21 14.11
C CYS A 217 3.40 0.87 14.47
N GLY A 218 4.54 0.91 13.78
CA GLY A 218 5.69 1.70 14.20
C GLY A 218 6.29 1.17 15.52
N THR A 219 6.66 2.08 16.42
CA THR A 219 7.21 1.70 17.72
C THR A 219 6.13 1.11 18.63
N TYR A 220 6.33 -0.13 19.07
CA TYR A 220 5.42 -0.80 20.01
C TYR A 220 6.22 -1.61 21.03
N LYS A 221 6.13 -1.23 22.31
CA LYS A 221 6.89 -1.84 23.41
C LYS A 221 8.37 -2.01 23.02
N TYR A 222 8.95 -3.19 23.25
CA TYR A 222 10.33 -3.53 22.93
C TYR A 222 10.49 -4.26 21.58
N ALA A 223 9.53 -4.10 20.65
CA ALA A 223 9.54 -4.86 19.40
C ALA A 223 10.83 -4.63 18.58
N LYS A 224 11.43 -3.44 18.69
CA LYS A 224 12.69 -3.13 18.00
C LYS A 224 13.85 -3.95 18.58
N GLU A 225 14.03 -3.88 19.89
CA GLU A 225 15.10 -4.58 20.62
C GLU A 225 14.97 -6.10 20.46
N LEU A 226 13.74 -6.62 20.59
CA LEU A 226 13.45 -8.05 20.44
C LEU A 226 13.62 -8.54 19.01
N ARG A 227 13.37 -7.69 18.00
CA ARG A 227 13.71 -8.01 16.60
C ARG A 227 15.22 -8.18 16.44
N GLU A 228 16.03 -7.28 16.99
CA GLU A 228 17.48 -7.37 16.90
C GLU A 228 18.03 -8.60 17.65
N ASP A 229 17.50 -8.91 18.83
CA ASP A 229 17.84 -10.12 19.57
C ASP A 229 17.48 -11.39 18.79
N ALA A 230 16.26 -11.46 18.25
CA ALA A 230 15.81 -12.57 17.41
C ALA A 230 16.68 -12.70 16.15
N LEU A 231 17.07 -11.59 15.52
CA LEU A 231 17.98 -11.58 14.38
C LEU A 231 19.33 -12.19 14.77
N SER A 232 19.96 -11.66 15.82
CA SER A 232 21.26 -12.12 16.32
C SER A 232 21.29 -13.63 16.59
N LYS A 233 20.26 -14.15 17.27
CA LYS A 233 20.10 -15.58 17.53
C LYS A 233 19.87 -16.40 16.25
N ALA A 234 19.20 -15.84 15.25
CA ALA A 234 18.92 -16.50 13.97
C ALA A 234 20.04 -16.41 12.93
N LEU A 235 21.06 -15.56 13.14
CA LEU A 235 22.13 -15.32 12.18
C LEU A 235 22.93 -16.61 11.91
N ILE A 236 23.10 -16.91 10.62
CA ILE A 236 24.06 -17.86 10.08
C ILE A 236 25.21 -17.04 9.51
N THR A 237 26.34 -17.11 10.20
CA THR A 237 27.60 -16.50 9.78
C THR A 237 28.38 -17.51 8.96
N ILE A 238 28.66 -17.17 7.70
CA ILE A 238 29.39 -18.03 6.77
C ILE A 238 30.75 -17.39 6.52
N SER A 239 31.82 -18.15 6.73
CA SER A 239 33.14 -17.77 6.26
C SER A 239 33.44 -18.44 4.93
N MET A 240 34.19 -17.77 4.07
CA MET A 240 34.72 -18.37 2.85
C MET A 240 36.01 -19.11 3.18
N GLY A 241 35.98 -20.43 3.02
CA GLY A 241 37.18 -21.25 3.01
C GLY A 241 37.79 -21.32 1.62
N ASP A 242 38.62 -22.35 1.40
CA ASP A 242 39.35 -22.47 0.15
C ASP A 242 38.46 -22.98 -0.98
N ILE A 243 38.63 -22.36 -2.15
CA ILE A 243 38.08 -22.84 -3.41
C ILE A 243 39.23 -23.41 -4.22
N ALA A 244 39.29 -24.73 -4.30
CA ALA A 244 40.29 -25.40 -5.12
C ALA A 244 39.97 -25.21 -6.62
N SER A 245 40.99 -25.14 -7.47
CA SER A 245 40.82 -25.20 -8.93
C SER A 245 41.55 -26.43 -9.46
N ASN A 246 40.80 -27.37 -10.01
CA ASN A 246 41.35 -28.53 -10.72
C ASN A 246 41.41 -28.28 -12.24
N THR A 247 41.44 -27.01 -12.65
CA THR A 247 41.38 -26.60 -14.05
C THR A 247 42.71 -26.05 -14.54
N ARG A 248 42.91 -26.06 -15.86
CA ARG A 248 44.11 -25.47 -16.50
C ARG A 248 44.08 -23.94 -16.57
N SER A 249 42.98 -23.31 -16.14
CA SER A 249 42.80 -21.86 -16.16
C SER A 249 43.21 -21.28 -14.82
N GLY A 250 44.23 -20.42 -14.82
CA GLY A 250 44.64 -19.66 -13.62
C GLY A 250 43.52 -18.72 -13.15
N ASP A 251 43.50 -18.45 -11.84
CA ASP A 251 42.62 -17.48 -11.16
C ASP A 251 41.10 -17.76 -11.18
N VAL A 252 40.65 -18.87 -11.77
CA VAL A 252 39.21 -19.23 -11.80
C VAL A 252 38.63 -19.42 -10.40
N ASN A 253 39.40 -19.95 -9.46
CA ASN A 253 39.01 -20.05 -8.06
C ASN A 253 38.71 -18.69 -7.43
N ILE A 254 39.53 -17.67 -7.72
CA ILE A 254 39.35 -16.30 -7.21
C ILE A 254 38.09 -15.68 -7.81
N LEU A 255 37.88 -15.86 -9.12
CA LEU A 255 36.71 -15.36 -9.83
C LEU A 255 35.41 -15.98 -9.29
N ILE A 256 35.38 -17.31 -9.12
CA ILE A 256 34.22 -18.02 -8.59
C ILE A 256 33.96 -17.64 -7.13
N GLY A 257 35.01 -17.55 -6.29
CA GLY A 257 34.86 -17.11 -4.90
C GLY A 257 34.29 -15.71 -4.76
N SER A 258 34.74 -14.79 -5.62
CA SER A 258 34.20 -13.42 -5.67
C SER A 258 32.73 -13.40 -6.11
N ALA A 259 32.37 -14.20 -7.12
CA ALA A 259 30.99 -14.31 -7.59
C ALA A 259 30.05 -14.90 -6.52
N ILE A 260 30.51 -15.91 -5.78
CA ILE A 260 29.73 -16.50 -4.68
C ILE A 260 29.55 -15.49 -3.54
N ASN A 261 30.61 -14.76 -3.15
CA ASN A 261 30.51 -13.70 -2.16
C ASN A 261 29.50 -12.62 -2.56
N ALA A 262 29.56 -12.17 -3.82
CA ALA A 262 28.60 -11.21 -4.35
C ALA A 262 27.18 -11.77 -4.29
N ALA A 263 26.97 -13.01 -4.75
CA ALA A 263 25.66 -13.67 -4.71
C ALA A 263 25.12 -13.84 -3.28
N LEU A 264 25.99 -14.18 -2.31
CA LEU A 264 25.61 -14.32 -0.91
C LEU A 264 25.19 -12.98 -0.29
N ASN A 265 25.89 -11.89 -0.62
CA ASN A 265 25.51 -10.55 -0.20
C ASN A 265 24.22 -10.06 -0.88
N ASP A 266 23.97 -10.51 -2.13
CA ASP A 266 22.79 -10.14 -2.91
C ASP A 266 21.51 -10.94 -2.56
N LEU A 267 21.60 -12.02 -1.77
CA LEU A 267 20.45 -12.84 -1.36
C LEU A 267 19.37 -12.05 -0.60
N LYS A 268 19.67 -10.83 -0.11
CA LYS A 268 18.78 -9.99 0.72
C LYS A 268 18.16 -10.77 1.88
N ASN A 269 18.87 -11.78 2.38
CA ASN A 269 18.42 -12.62 3.47
C ASN A 269 18.97 -12.05 4.78
N PRO A 270 18.11 -11.56 5.70
CA PRO A 270 18.58 -10.94 6.93
C PRO A 270 19.34 -11.92 7.83
N PHE A 271 19.14 -13.22 7.66
CA PHE A 271 19.73 -14.26 8.51
C PHE A 271 21.07 -14.78 8.00
N ILE A 272 21.58 -14.32 6.86
CA ILE A 272 22.87 -14.77 6.30
C ILE A 272 23.83 -13.59 6.31
N LYS A 273 25.01 -13.80 6.89
CA LYS A 273 26.09 -12.81 6.89
C LYS A 273 27.40 -13.49 6.54
N VAL A 274 28.06 -13.00 5.49
CA VAL A 274 29.42 -13.43 5.16
C VAL A 274 30.40 -12.72 6.09
N VAL A 275 31.30 -13.49 6.72
CA VAL A 275 32.34 -12.97 7.62
C VAL A 275 33.72 -13.33 7.08
N ASP A 276 34.65 -12.39 7.17
CA ASP A 276 36.05 -12.62 6.79
C ASP A 276 36.85 -13.06 8.02
N THR A 277 37.04 -14.37 8.16
CA THR A 277 37.77 -14.95 9.29
C THR A 277 39.27 -14.72 9.23
N LYS A 278 39.85 -14.42 8.05
CA LYS A 278 41.30 -14.19 7.90
C LYS A 278 41.75 -12.87 8.53
N ASN A 279 40.84 -11.91 8.65
CA ASN A 279 41.07 -10.64 9.33
C ASN A 279 40.57 -10.63 10.78
N THR A 280 39.69 -11.57 11.15
CA THR A 280 39.15 -11.70 12.50
C THR A 280 40.22 -11.98 13.55
N ASP A 281 41.16 -12.90 13.29
CA ASP A 281 42.22 -13.24 14.24
C ASP A 281 43.16 -12.04 14.47
N LYS A 282 43.49 -11.30 13.41
CA LYS A 282 44.24 -10.03 13.51
C LYS A 282 43.50 -8.98 14.32
N PHE A 283 42.18 -8.90 14.19
CA PHE A 283 41.33 -8.00 14.99
C PHE A 283 41.22 -8.42 16.46
N ILE A 284 41.20 -9.73 16.76
CA ILE A 284 41.25 -10.25 18.14
C ILE A 284 42.60 -9.87 18.76
N ASP A 285 43.71 -10.16 18.07
CA ASP A 285 45.05 -9.85 18.55
C ASP A 285 45.24 -8.34 18.79
N GLN A 286 44.73 -7.51 17.89
CA GLN A 286 44.74 -6.05 18.04
C GLN A 286 43.87 -5.58 19.21
N GLN A 287 42.71 -6.21 19.45
CA GLN A 287 41.84 -5.87 20.57
C GLN A 287 42.43 -6.32 21.92
N VAL A 288 43.03 -7.51 22.00
CA VAL A 288 43.75 -7.97 23.21
C VAL A 288 44.91 -7.04 23.52
N GLN A 289 45.67 -6.61 22.50
CA GLN A 289 46.75 -5.64 22.68
C GLN A 289 46.25 -4.25 23.10
N ALA A 290 45.12 -3.79 22.57
CA ALA A 290 44.52 -2.50 22.93
C ALA A 290 43.89 -2.51 24.35
N ALA A 291 43.24 -3.61 24.73
CA ALA A 291 42.71 -3.82 26.08
C ALA A 291 43.83 -3.90 27.13
N THR A 292 44.96 -4.54 26.79
CA THR A 292 46.16 -4.58 27.65
C THR A 292 46.79 -3.18 27.83
N ARG A 293 46.46 -2.22 26.96
CA ARG A 293 46.91 -0.81 27.02
C ARG A 293 45.88 0.15 27.60
N GLY A 294 44.75 -0.35 28.12
CA GLY A 294 43.76 0.46 28.83
C GLY A 294 42.96 1.44 27.96
N ILE A 295 42.84 1.18 26.65
CA ILE A 295 42.03 1.99 25.74
C ILE A 295 40.61 1.44 25.74
N ASP A 296 39.64 2.27 26.11
CA ASP A 296 38.22 1.93 26.14
C ASP A 296 37.69 1.77 24.70
N MET A 297 37.36 0.55 24.31
CA MET A 297 36.99 0.23 22.93
C MET A 297 35.48 0.04 22.79
N GLN A 298 34.91 0.62 21.72
CA GLN A 298 33.60 0.20 21.22
C GLN A 298 33.71 -1.24 20.69
N VAL A 299 33.22 -2.18 21.49
CA VAL A 299 33.18 -3.61 21.19
C VAL A 299 32.27 -3.85 19.97
N GLY A 300 32.87 -3.89 18.78
CA GLY A 300 32.26 -4.51 17.62
C GLY A 300 32.31 -6.02 17.82
N GLN A 301 31.17 -6.66 18.10
CA GLN A 301 31.09 -8.12 18.27
C GLN A 301 31.78 -8.81 17.10
N ILE A 302 32.87 -9.49 17.41
CA ILE A 302 33.55 -10.38 16.48
C ILE A 302 32.60 -11.54 16.21
N LEU A 303 32.01 -11.57 15.02
CA LEU A 303 31.08 -12.60 14.63
C LEU A 303 31.85 -13.84 14.18
N ALA A 304 32.01 -14.81 15.09
CA ALA A 304 32.55 -16.12 14.75
C ALA A 304 31.72 -16.78 13.64
N ALA A 305 32.39 -17.39 12.66
CA ALA A 305 31.70 -18.12 11.60
C ALA A 305 31.08 -19.41 12.15
N LYS A 306 29.77 -19.59 11.92
CA LYS A 306 29.04 -20.83 12.27
C LYS A 306 29.18 -21.89 11.18
N GLY A 307 29.54 -21.48 9.96
CA GLY A 307 29.77 -22.38 8.83
C GLY A 307 30.94 -21.92 7.96
N ILE A 308 31.54 -22.88 7.26
CA ILE A 308 32.62 -22.64 6.28
C ILE A 308 32.12 -23.09 4.91
N PHE A 309 32.19 -22.19 3.95
CA PHE A 309 31.91 -22.51 2.54
C PHE A 309 33.22 -22.90 1.86
N ASN A 310 33.34 -24.18 1.49
CA ASN A 310 34.46 -24.71 0.70
C ASN A 310 33.95 -25.17 -0.66
N GLY A 311 34.83 -25.20 -1.66
CA GLY A 311 34.45 -25.66 -3.00
C GLY A 311 35.61 -26.12 -3.84
N SER A 312 35.29 -26.75 -4.97
CA SER A 312 36.28 -27.07 -6.00
C SER A 312 35.70 -26.81 -7.38
N VAL A 313 36.47 -26.13 -8.22
CA VAL A 313 36.16 -25.95 -9.64
C VAL A 313 36.64 -27.17 -10.39
N ILE A 314 35.69 -28.04 -10.78
CA ILE A 314 35.97 -29.29 -11.48
C ILE A 314 36.19 -29.05 -12.98
N ARG A 315 35.39 -28.16 -13.58
CA ARG A 315 35.45 -27.84 -15.01
C ARG A 315 35.11 -26.36 -15.20
N PHE A 316 35.89 -25.69 -16.05
CA PHE A 316 35.66 -24.31 -16.43
C PHE A 316 35.80 -24.20 -17.94
N GLU A 317 34.79 -23.63 -18.59
CA GLU A 317 34.78 -23.44 -20.04
C GLU A 317 34.49 -21.99 -20.36
N THR A 318 35.31 -21.41 -21.22
CA THR A 318 35.05 -20.11 -21.80
C THR A 318 34.41 -20.30 -23.16
N LYS A 319 33.26 -19.65 -23.38
CA LYS A 319 32.64 -19.53 -24.71
C LYS A 319 33.00 -18.15 -25.26
N PRO A 320 34.12 -17.98 -25.99
CA PRO A 320 34.45 -16.69 -26.56
C PRO A 320 33.35 -16.23 -27.50
N GLY A 321 32.91 -14.98 -27.34
CA GLY A 321 32.00 -14.33 -28.28
C GLY A 321 32.69 -14.05 -29.62
N ARG A 322 31.93 -13.53 -30.59
CA ARG A 322 32.52 -13.10 -31.88
C ARG A 322 33.48 -11.94 -31.65
N THR A 323 34.69 -12.04 -32.20
CA THR A 323 35.66 -10.95 -32.19
C THR A 323 35.11 -9.77 -32.96
N ASN A 324 35.02 -8.59 -32.32
CA ASN A 324 34.68 -7.34 -32.98
C ASN A 324 35.97 -6.60 -33.33
N THR A 325 36.29 -6.55 -34.62
CA THR A 325 37.41 -5.76 -35.13
C THR A 325 36.97 -4.30 -35.25
N LYS A 326 37.72 -3.38 -34.63
CA LYS A 326 37.55 -1.94 -34.82
C LYS A 326 38.82 -1.38 -35.44
N GLU A 327 38.77 -1.03 -36.72
CA GLU A 327 39.84 -0.27 -37.35
C GLU A 327 39.81 1.17 -36.86
N VAL A 328 40.97 1.68 -36.43
CA VAL A 328 41.16 3.07 -36.01
C VAL A 328 42.27 3.65 -36.86
N ARG A 329 42.04 4.83 -37.44
CA ARG A 329 43.01 5.49 -38.32
C ARG A 329 44.21 5.95 -37.50
N GLY A 330 45.41 5.45 -37.82
CA GLY A 330 46.65 5.89 -37.20
C GLY A 330 47.08 7.25 -37.75
N TYR A 331 47.33 8.22 -36.87
CA TYR A 331 47.95 9.50 -37.25
C TYR A 331 49.46 9.39 -37.06
N ILE A 332 50.21 9.67 -38.13
CA ILE A 332 51.65 9.87 -38.05
C ILE A 332 51.88 11.28 -37.50
N LYS A 333 52.68 11.41 -36.44
CA LYS A 333 53.13 12.71 -35.94
C LYS A 333 54.06 13.32 -36.99
N GLU A 334 53.68 14.48 -37.53
CA GLU A 334 54.60 15.35 -38.29
C GLU A 334 55.65 15.98 -37.36
#